data_AF-A0A0M3KHY4-F1
#
_entry.id   AF-A0A0M3KHY4-F1
#
_cell.length_a   1.000
_cell.length_b   1.000
_cell.length_c   1.000
_cell.angle_alpha   90.00
_cell.angle_beta   90.00
_cell.angle_gamma   90.00
#
_symmetry.space_group_name_H-M   'P 1'
#
loop_
_entity.id
_entity.type
_entity.pdbx_description
1 polymer ?
#
loop_
_entity_poly.entity_id
_entity_poly.type
_entity_poly.pdbx_seq_one_letter_code
_entity_poly.pdbx_strand_id
1 'polypeptide(L)'
;MSGDSDMMGASVSGLTDFLSWEPSTPSVPNRSVDLEEDNVGWFQRYQNLSADQISRADMKELVVDYLIAEGYREAAELLCSDAGIPFPQNAVENLDARMAIRDAIIDGRIEDAIRKVNDLVPDLLDDNSLLHLQLLQQHLIELIREKKVSFRFF
;
A
#
# COMPACT_ATOMS: atom_id res chain seq x y z
N MET A 1 -6.38 -78.16 9.35
CA MET A 1 -4.98 -78.12 9.85
C MET A 1 -4.31 -77.02 9.05
N SER A 2 -4.38 -75.76 9.50
CA SER A 2 -3.55 -75.14 10.56
C SER A 2 -2.17 -74.75 10.04
N GLY A 3 -1.78 -73.48 10.26
CA GLY A 3 -0.48 -72.87 9.95
C GLY A 3 -0.64 -71.68 9.01
N ASP A 4 -0.98 -70.47 9.46
CA ASP A 4 -0.11 -69.48 10.14
C ASP A 4 1.25 -69.29 9.47
N SER A 5 1.37 -68.16 8.76
CA SER A 5 2.63 -67.45 8.48
C SER A 5 2.31 -65.95 8.49
N ASP A 6 2.45 -65.36 9.68
CA ASP A 6 2.42 -63.93 9.93
C ASP A 6 3.34 -63.17 8.98
N MET A 7 2.76 -62.41 8.04
CA MET A 7 3.45 -61.31 7.39
C MET A 7 3.33 -60.10 8.30
N MET A 8 4.36 -59.88 9.13
CA MET A 8 4.55 -58.64 9.87
C MET A 8 4.54 -57.46 8.88
N GLY A 9 3.48 -56.66 8.95
CA GLY A 9 3.45 -55.35 8.32
C GLY A 9 4.56 -54.49 8.91
N ALA A 10 5.56 -54.16 8.10
CA ALA A 10 6.59 -53.21 8.48
C ALA A 10 5.93 -51.85 8.74
N SER A 11 5.97 -51.39 9.99
CA SER A 11 5.70 -50.01 10.35
C SER A 11 6.65 -49.09 9.59
N VAL A 12 6.14 -48.38 8.58
CA VAL A 12 6.82 -47.20 8.02
C VAL A 12 6.51 -46.02 8.94
N SER A 13 7.17 -45.98 10.10
CA SER A 13 7.10 -44.85 11.05
C SER A 13 8.04 -43.70 10.66
N GLY A 14 8.19 -43.42 9.36
CA GLY A 14 9.23 -42.52 8.84
C GLY A 14 8.75 -41.38 7.93
N LEU A 15 7.45 -41.05 7.92
CA LEU A 15 6.91 -40.04 6.98
C LEU A 15 6.20 -38.85 7.66
N THR A 16 6.41 -38.61 8.95
CA THR A 16 5.85 -37.45 9.67
C THR A 16 6.81 -36.29 9.90
N ASP A 17 8.02 -36.31 9.33
CA ASP A 17 9.00 -35.23 9.52
C ASP A 17 9.01 -34.17 8.40
N PHE A 18 7.93 -34.06 7.62
CA PHE A 18 7.81 -33.03 6.57
C PHE A 18 6.92 -31.83 6.97
N LEU A 19 6.36 -31.83 8.20
CA LEU A 19 5.50 -30.75 8.70
C LEU A 19 6.15 -29.85 9.76
N SER A 20 7.46 -29.97 10.00
CA SER A 20 8.18 -29.18 11.02
C SER A 20 8.98 -28.00 10.46
N TRP A 21 8.89 -27.70 9.16
CA TRP A 21 9.41 -26.43 8.62
C TRP A 21 8.34 -25.35 8.81
N GLU A 22 8.34 -24.70 9.97
CA GLU A 22 7.74 -23.38 10.07
C GLU A 22 8.65 -22.41 9.30
N PRO A 23 8.14 -21.65 8.31
CA PRO A 23 8.93 -20.57 7.75
C PRO A 23 9.20 -19.62 8.89
N SER A 24 10.46 -19.53 9.32
CA SER A 24 10.92 -18.46 10.19
C SER A 24 10.66 -17.16 9.43
N THR A 25 9.48 -16.57 9.64
CA THR A 25 9.23 -15.20 9.25
C THR A 25 10.31 -14.40 9.97
N PRO A 26 11.13 -13.61 9.26
CA PRO A 26 12.05 -12.72 9.94
C PRO A 26 11.16 -11.85 10.83
N SER A 27 11.29 -12.02 12.14
CA SER A 27 10.64 -11.16 13.11
C SER A 27 11.23 -9.79 12.88
N VAL A 28 10.51 -8.97 12.11
CA VAL A 28 10.80 -7.56 11.96
C VAL A 28 10.90 -7.03 13.38
N PRO A 29 12.04 -6.45 13.80
CA PRO A 29 12.13 -5.84 15.11
C PRO A 29 10.97 -4.84 15.16
N ASN A 30 10.02 -5.08 16.07
CA ASN A 30 8.94 -4.15 16.33
C ASN A 30 9.57 -2.90 16.94
N ARG A 31 10.10 -2.04 16.07
CA ARG A 31 10.32 -0.65 16.39
C ARG A 31 8.90 -0.16 16.57
N SER A 32 8.47 -0.07 17.82
CA SER A 32 7.31 0.70 18.23
C SER A 32 7.57 2.12 17.74
N VAL A 33 7.23 2.36 16.47
CA VAL A 33 6.78 3.66 16.04
C VAL A 33 5.52 3.82 16.85
N ASP A 34 5.57 4.68 17.86
CA ASP A 34 4.39 5.12 18.58
C ASP A 34 3.51 5.82 17.54
N LEU A 35 2.78 5.03 16.76
CA LEU A 35 1.72 5.49 15.91
C LEU A 35 0.62 5.87 16.87
N GLU A 36 0.46 7.17 17.08
CA GLU A 36 -0.69 7.77 17.74
C GLU A 36 -1.96 6.99 17.30
N GLU A 37 -2.80 6.63 18.26
CA GLU A 37 -4.01 5.79 18.07
C GLU A 37 -4.96 6.31 16.97
N ASP A 38 -4.73 7.52 16.48
CA ASP A 38 -5.44 8.19 15.38
C ASP A 38 -5.12 7.63 13.98
N ASN A 39 -4.12 6.75 13.81
CA ASN A 39 -3.71 6.24 12.49
C ASN A 39 -4.30 4.86 12.10
N VAL A 40 -5.38 4.41 12.75
CA VAL A 40 -6.15 3.27 12.22
C VAL A 40 -6.96 3.79 11.03
N GLY A 41 -6.36 3.74 9.84
CA GLY A 41 -6.97 4.22 8.60
C GLY A 41 -8.42 3.77 8.48
N TRP A 42 -9.31 4.69 8.12
CA TRP A 42 -10.76 4.51 8.14
C TRP A 42 -11.21 3.20 7.47
N PHE A 43 -10.46 2.70 6.49
CA PHE A 43 -10.69 1.42 5.84
C PHE A 43 -10.88 0.28 6.86
N GLN A 44 -9.98 0.15 7.83
CA GLN A 44 -10.05 -0.91 8.85
C GLN A 44 -11.25 -0.74 9.79
N ARG A 45 -11.60 0.52 10.11
CA ARG A 45 -12.71 0.88 10.99
C ARG A 45 -14.06 0.53 10.37
N TYR A 46 -14.22 0.74 9.07
CA TYR A 46 -15.48 0.55 8.37
C TYR A 46 -15.58 -0.75 7.56
N GLN A 47 -14.50 -1.54 7.45
CA GLN A 47 -14.49 -2.81 6.72
C GLN A 47 -15.53 -3.84 7.21
N ASN A 48 -15.83 -3.81 8.51
CA ASN A 48 -16.75 -4.75 9.15
C ASN A 48 -18.14 -4.15 9.42
N LEU A 49 -18.39 -2.91 9.01
CA LEU A 49 -19.65 -2.22 9.20
C LEU A 49 -20.50 -2.28 7.93
N SER A 50 -21.78 -2.59 8.10
CA SER A 50 -22.76 -2.48 7.02
C SER A 50 -23.11 -1.01 6.78
N ALA A 51 -23.51 -0.65 5.56
CA ALA A 51 -23.81 0.73 5.18
C ALA A 51 -24.96 1.37 6.00
N ASP A 52 -25.82 0.56 6.62
CA ASP A 52 -26.89 0.99 7.52
C ASP A 52 -26.41 1.35 8.94
N GLN A 53 -25.20 0.93 9.30
CA GLN A 53 -24.57 1.18 10.60
C GLN A 53 -23.71 2.46 10.62
N ILE A 54 -23.44 3.04 9.45
CA ILE A 54 -22.62 4.25 9.32
C ILE A 54 -23.50 5.48 9.57
N SER A 55 -23.13 6.26 10.58
CA SER A 55 -23.78 7.54 10.87
C SER A 55 -23.64 8.51 9.69
N ARG A 56 -24.61 9.42 9.53
CA ARG A 56 -24.48 10.52 8.56
C ARG A 56 -23.27 11.42 8.84
N ALA A 57 -22.86 11.55 10.11
CA ALA A 57 -21.68 12.33 10.47
C ALA A 57 -20.41 11.63 9.95
N ASP A 58 -20.24 10.35 10.31
CA ASP A 58 -19.15 9.49 9.82
C ASP A 58 -19.06 9.45 8.29
N MET A 59 -20.21 9.39 7.61
CA MET A 59 -20.24 9.42 6.14
C MET A 59 -19.69 10.74 5.59
N LYS A 60 -20.02 11.87 6.20
CA LYS A 60 -19.49 13.17 5.76
C LYS A 60 -17.99 13.27 6.00
N GLU A 61 -17.52 12.79 7.15
CA GLU A 61 -16.09 12.71 7.49
C GLU A 61 -15.33 11.84 6.47
N LEU A 62 -15.84 10.65 6.15
CA LEU A 62 -15.29 9.77 5.12
C LEU A 62 -15.20 10.43 3.74
N VAL A 63 -16.22 11.20 3.36
CA VAL A 63 -16.21 11.93 2.08
C VAL A 63 -15.17 13.03 2.11
N VAL A 64 -15.03 13.77 3.22
CA VAL A 64 -13.97 14.79 3.37
C VAL A 64 -12.58 14.15 3.24
N ASP A 65 -12.33 13.04 3.94
CA ASP A 65 -11.06 12.31 3.87
C ASP A 65 -10.75 11.85 2.45
N TYR A 66 -11.76 11.34 1.74
CA TYR A 66 -11.62 10.96 0.33
C TYR A 66 -11.28 12.16 -0.56
N LEU A 67 -12.01 13.27 -0.41
CA LEU A 67 -11.77 14.48 -1.20
C LEU A 67 -10.34 15.00 -1.00
N ILE A 68 -9.85 14.96 0.24
CA ILE A 68 -8.47 15.32 0.56
C ILE A 68 -7.49 14.32 -0.04
N ALA A 69 -7.73 13.01 0.09
CA ALA A 69 -6.85 11.99 -0.45
C ALA A 69 -6.71 12.06 -1.99
N GLU A 70 -7.77 12.47 -2.69
CA GLU A 70 -7.79 12.62 -4.14
C GLU A 70 -7.32 14.00 -4.64
N GLY A 71 -7.07 14.97 -3.76
CA GLY A 71 -6.61 16.30 -4.16
C GLY A 71 -7.71 17.34 -4.39
N TYR A 72 -8.97 17.02 -4.12
CA TYR A 72 -10.10 17.93 -4.26
C TYR A 72 -10.21 18.89 -3.06
N ARG A 73 -9.20 19.75 -2.87
CA ARG A 73 -9.12 20.70 -1.73
C ARG A 73 -10.37 21.59 -1.63
N GLU A 74 -10.74 22.28 -2.71
CA GLU A 74 -11.86 23.23 -2.71
C GLU A 74 -13.19 22.54 -2.34
N ALA A 75 -13.41 21.33 -2.86
CA ALA A 75 -14.60 20.55 -2.55
C ALA A 75 -14.61 20.11 -1.08
N ALA A 76 -13.46 19.71 -0.53
CA ALA A 76 -13.33 19.35 0.87
C ALA A 76 -13.61 20.54 1.80
N GLU A 77 -13.10 21.73 1.47
CA GLU A 77 -13.34 22.98 2.23
C GLU A 77 -14.83 23.34 2.25
N LEU A 78 -15.49 23.31 1.09
CA LEU A 78 -16.92 23.59 0.98
C LEU A 78 -17.75 22.58 1.77
N LEU A 79 -17.42 21.30 1.70
CA LEU A 79 -18.13 20.26 2.44
C LEU A 79 -17.93 20.40 3.95
N CYS A 80 -16.72 20.75 4.41
CA CYS A 80 -16.48 21.02 5.83
C CYS A 80 -17.29 22.22 6.31
N SER A 81 -17.34 23.30 5.52
CA SER A 81 -18.14 24.48 5.82
C SER A 81 -19.65 24.19 5.88
N ASP A 82 -20.17 23.37 4.97
CA ASP A 82 -21.59 23.00 4.94
C ASP A 82 -21.95 22.00 6.05
N ALA A 83 -21.04 21.07 6.34
CA ALA A 83 -21.24 20.03 7.34
C ALA A 83 -20.98 20.50 8.79
N GLY A 84 -20.31 21.64 8.97
CA GLY A 84 -19.85 22.11 10.27
C GLY A 84 -18.73 21.24 10.88
N ILE A 85 -17.93 20.59 10.02
CA ILE A 85 -16.83 19.70 10.41
C ILE A 85 -15.52 20.53 10.43
N PRO A 86 -14.63 20.37 11.42
CA PRO A 86 -13.34 21.04 11.41
C PRO A 86 -12.51 20.58 10.22
N PHE A 87 -11.96 21.54 9.47
CA PHE A 87 -11.12 21.25 8.32
C PHE A 87 -9.76 20.70 8.77
N PRO A 88 -9.34 19.50 8.34
CA PRO A 88 -8.10 18.88 8.79
C PRO A 88 -6.89 19.49 8.05
N GLN A 89 -6.35 20.58 8.60
CA GLN A 89 -5.24 21.33 8.00
C GLN A 89 -3.98 20.46 7.80
N ASN A 90 -3.68 19.58 8.76
CA ASN A 90 -2.52 18.69 8.75
C ASN A 90 -2.53 17.73 7.55
N ALA A 91 -3.71 17.26 7.15
CA ALA A 91 -3.86 16.35 6.00
C ALA A 91 -3.62 17.06 4.65
N VAL A 92 -3.70 18.40 4.64
CA VAL A 92 -3.64 19.23 3.45
C VAL A 92 -2.27 19.87 3.24
N GLU A 93 -1.43 19.97 4.28
CA GLU A 93 -0.09 20.59 4.22
C GLU A 93 0.79 20.06 3.09
N ASN A 94 0.76 18.74 2.86
CA ASN A 94 1.54 18.09 1.80
C ASN A 94 0.71 17.63 0.60
N LEU A 95 -0.56 18.05 0.53
CA LEU A 95 -1.46 17.60 -0.51
C LEU A 95 -0.99 18.03 -1.90
N ASP A 96 -0.55 19.28 -2.05
CA ASP A 96 -0.05 19.80 -3.33
C ASP A 96 1.19 19.06 -3.80
N ALA A 97 2.10 18.73 -2.88
CA ALA A 97 3.30 17.98 -3.21
C ALA A 97 2.94 16.56 -3.68
N ARG A 98 2.00 15.89 -2.99
CA ARG A 98 1.48 14.57 -3.38
C ARG A 98 0.78 14.59 -4.73
N MET A 99 -0.02 15.62 -5.00
CA MET A 99 -0.67 15.81 -6.30
C MET A 99 0.36 16.05 -7.39
N ALA A 100 1.35 16.90 -7.17
CA ALA A 100 2.42 17.14 -8.14
C ALA A 100 3.24 15.89 -8.47
N ILE A 101 3.45 14.99 -7.48
CA ILE A 101 4.08 13.68 -7.70
C ILE A 101 3.16 12.79 -8.55
N ARG A 102 1.88 12.68 -8.18
CA ARG A 102 0.88 11.89 -8.91
C ARG A 102 0.76 12.35 -10.37
N ASP A 103 0.67 13.65 -10.60
CA ASP A 103 0.57 14.24 -11.94
C ASP A 103 1.81 13.94 -12.78
N ALA A 104 3.01 14.06 -12.19
CA ALA A 104 4.25 13.70 -12.88
C ALA A 104 4.29 12.21 -13.28
N ILE A 105 3.73 11.32 -12.45
CA ILE A 105 3.61 9.89 -12.77
C ILE A 105 2.61 9.65 -13.91
N ILE A 106 1.42 10.27 -13.84
CA ILE A 106 0.37 10.12 -14.85
C ILE A 106 0.83 10.68 -16.21
N ASP A 107 1.55 11.81 -16.20
CA ASP A 107 2.12 12.43 -17.39
C ASP A 107 3.27 11.62 -18.01
N GLY A 108 3.79 10.59 -17.32
CA GLY A 108 4.95 9.81 -17.74
C GLY A 108 6.30 10.49 -17.46
N ARG A 109 6.32 11.61 -16.73
CA ARG A 109 7.54 12.32 -16.29
C ARG A 109 8.14 11.67 -15.04
N ILE A 110 8.54 10.41 -15.16
CA ILE A 110 8.94 9.60 -14.00
C ILE A 110 10.22 10.11 -13.32
N GLU A 111 11.17 10.66 -14.06
CA GLU A 111 12.37 11.30 -13.47
C GLU A 111 12.01 12.50 -12.58
N ASP A 112 11.03 13.31 -13.00
CA ASP A 112 10.53 14.43 -12.20
C ASP A 112 9.81 13.92 -10.95
N ALA A 113 9.03 12.84 -11.08
CA ALA A 113 8.34 12.21 -9.96
C ALA A 113 9.34 11.68 -8.91
N ILE A 114 10.39 10.97 -9.32
CA ILE A 114 11.43 10.45 -8.42
C ILE A 114 12.11 11.58 -7.64
N ARG A 115 12.47 12.67 -8.32
CA ARG A 115 13.07 13.85 -7.66
C ARG A 115 12.13 14.45 -6.62
N LYS A 116 10.87 14.68 -6.98
CA LYS A 116 9.85 15.22 -6.07
C LYS A 116 9.57 14.31 -4.89
N VAL A 117 9.61 13.00 -5.07
CA VAL A 117 9.48 12.03 -3.97
C VAL A 117 10.64 12.18 -2.99
N ASN A 118 11.88 12.21 -3.48
CA ASN A 118 13.06 12.40 -2.62
C ASN A 118 13.08 13.77 -1.93
N ASP A 119 12.56 14.82 -2.58
CA ASP A 119 12.43 16.14 -1.96
C ASP A 119 11.39 16.14 -0.82
N LEU A 120 10.32 15.35 -0.96
CA LEU A 120 9.23 15.27 0.03
C LEU A 120 9.55 14.30 1.17
N VAL A 121 10.12 13.13 0.86
CA VAL A 121 10.51 12.09 1.81
C VAL A 121 11.82 11.43 1.32
N PRO A 122 12.99 11.92 1.78
CA PRO A 122 14.30 11.51 1.26
C PRO A 122 14.60 10.01 1.36
N ASP A 123 14.12 9.35 2.42
CA ASP A 123 14.46 7.95 2.71
C ASP A 123 13.43 6.95 2.14
N LEU A 124 12.31 7.42 1.56
CA LEU A 124 11.20 6.54 1.15
C LEU A 124 11.59 5.51 0.08
N LEU A 125 12.41 5.93 -0.90
CA LEU A 125 12.84 5.05 -1.99
C LEU A 125 13.95 4.09 -1.57
N ASP A 126 14.74 4.45 -0.57
CA ASP A 126 15.79 3.61 0.00
C ASP A 126 15.19 2.54 0.92
N ASP A 127 14.21 2.92 1.74
CA ASP A 127 13.46 2.00 2.61
C ASP A 127 12.57 1.05 1.80
N ASN A 128 12.01 1.52 0.68
CA ASN A 128 11.11 0.73 -0.16
C ASN A 128 11.68 0.50 -1.57
N SER A 129 12.69 -0.38 -1.63
CA SER A 129 13.35 -0.77 -2.88
C SER A 129 12.39 -1.31 -3.96
N LEU A 130 11.28 -1.94 -3.56
CA LEU A 130 10.25 -2.42 -4.49
C LEU A 130 9.54 -1.25 -5.18
N LEU A 131 9.14 -0.22 -4.44
CA LEU A 131 8.53 0.99 -5.00
C LEU A 131 9.49 1.70 -5.97
N HIS A 132 10.76 1.82 -5.60
CA HIS A 132 11.77 2.40 -6.47
C HIS A 132 11.93 1.59 -7.77
N LEU A 133 11.97 0.26 -7.68
CA LEU A 133 12.01 -0.61 -8.85
C LEU A 133 10.79 -0.43 -9.76
N GLN A 134 9.58 -0.32 -9.18
CA GLN A 134 8.36 -0.08 -9.95
C GLN A 134 8.38 1.27 -10.69
N LEU A 135 8.90 2.33 -10.05
CA LEU A 135 9.09 3.62 -10.70
C LEU A 135 10.10 3.51 -11.86
N LEU A 136 11.22 2.80 -11.69
CA LEU A 136 12.18 2.57 -12.77
C LEU A 136 11.59 1.74 -13.93
N GLN A 137 10.75 0.74 -13.63
CA GLN A 137 10.03 -0.02 -14.65
C GLN A 137 9.06 0.87 -15.43
N GLN A 138 8.31 1.73 -14.74
CA GLN A 138 7.44 2.70 -15.41
C GLN A 138 8.26 3.66 -16.29
N HIS A 139 9.38 4.16 -15.79
CA HIS A 139 10.27 5.01 -16.57
C HIS A 139 10.76 4.33 -17.85
N LEU A 140 11.13 3.04 -17.77
CA LEU A 140 11.51 2.26 -18.95
C LEU A 140 10.36 2.13 -19.96
N ILE A 141 9.14 1.88 -19.49
CA ILE A 141 7.95 1.80 -20.35
C ILE A 141 7.73 3.14 -21.08
N GLU A 142 7.89 4.26 -20.38
CA GLU A 142 7.78 5.61 -20.95
C GLU A 142 8.86 5.86 -22.03
N LEU A 143 10.11 5.46 -21.79
CA LEU A 143 11.19 5.55 -22.79
C LEU A 143 10.90 4.71 -24.05
N ILE A 144 10.28 3.54 -23.88
CA ILE A 144 9.84 2.70 -25.00
C ILE A 144 8.71 3.39 -25.78
N ARG A 145 7.72 3.95 -25.06
CA ARG A 145 6.56 4.64 -25.65
C ARG A 145 6.96 5.85 -26.49
N GLU A 146 7.94 6.62 -26.02
CA GLU A 146 8.49 7.78 -26.73
C GLU A 146 9.42 7.43 -27.90
N LYS A 147 9.67 6.14 -28.17
CA LYS A 147 10.65 5.65 -29.16
C LYS A 147 12.06 6.22 -28.94
N LYS A 148 12.38 6.70 -27.72
CA LYS A 148 13.73 7.15 -27.34
C LYS A 148 14.70 5.98 -27.21
N VAL A 149 14.20 4.76 -27.11
CA VAL A 149 14.94 3.59 -27.59
C VAL A 149 14.91 3.63 -29.12
N SER A 150 15.99 4.17 -29.67
CA SER A 150 16.55 3.67 -30.93
C SER A 150 16.60 2.14 -30.83
N PHE A 151 15.51 1.47 -31.22
CA PHE A 151 15.52 0.09 -31.65
C PHE A 151 16.20 0.07 -33.03
N ARG A 152 17.47 0.46 -33.03
CA ARG A 152 18.40 0.35 -34.13
C ARG A 152 19.53 -0.52 -33.63
N PHE A 153 19.23 -1.81 -33.55
CA PHE A 153 20.25 -2.83 -33.58
C PHE A 153 19.87 -3.83 -34.67
N PHE A 154 20.71 -3.78 -35.72
CA PHE A 154 20.88 -4.65 -36.90
C PHE A 154 19.82 -4.62 -37.99
#